data_AF-A0A520ZJV1-F1
#
_entry.id   AF-A0A520ZJV1-F1
#
_cell.length_a   1.000
_cell.length_b   1.000
_cell.length_c   1.000
_cell.angle_alpha   90.00
_cell.angle_beta   90.00
_cell.angle_gamma   90.00
#
_symmetry.space_group_name_H-M   'P 1'
#
loop_
_entity.id
_entity.type
_entity.pdbx_description
1 polymer ?
#
loop_
_entity_poly.entity_id
_entity_poly.type
_entity_poly.pdbx_seq_one_letter_code
_entity_poly.pdbx_strand_id
1 'polypeptide(L)' 'MIRLAANITYLFTELPFLDRFAAAADHGFTGVEILVPYEHAPEDIAARLAANDLECI' A
#
# COMPACT_ATOMS: atom_id res chain seq x y z
N MET A 1 20.44 -6.46 2.44
CA MET A 1 19.27 -7.04 1.74
C MET A 1 18.52 -5.87 1.11
N ILE A 2 18.03 -6.01 -0.12
CA ILE A 2 17.32 -4.92 -0.81
C ILE A 2 15.91 -4.83 -0.23
N ARG A 3 15.46 -3.63 0.15
CA ARG A 3 14.08 -3.36 0.54
C ARG A 3 13.34 -2.79 -0.66
N LEU A 4 12.41 -3.56 -1.20
CA LEU A 4 11.54 -3.13 -2.31
C LEU A 4 10.23 -2.61 -1.74
N ALA A 5 9.70 -1.56 -2.36
CA ALA A 5 8.36 -1.05 -2.08
C ALA A 5 7.45 -1.31 -3.28
N ALA A 6 6.20 -1.68 -3.02
CA ALA A 6 5.20 -1.77 -4.06
C ALA A 6 4.65 -0.37 -4.34
N ASN A 7 4.81 0.11 -5.57
CA ASN A 7 4.13 1.33 -6.00
C ASN A 7 2.66 1.01 -6.31
N ILE A 8 1.78 1.14 -5.31
CA ILE A 8 0.36 0.74 -5.39
C ILE A 8 -0.49 1.72 -6.21
N THR A 9 0.11 2.81 -6.69
CA THR A 9 -0.50 3.67 -7.72
C THR A 9 -0.54 2.92 -9.06
N TYR A 10 0.49 2.12 -9.37
CA TYR A 10 0.64 1.42 -10.64
C TYR A 10 0.46 -0.09 -10.56
N LEU A 11 0.63 -0.69 -9.38
CA LEU A 11 0.41 -2.12 -9.13
C LEU A 11 -0.99 -2.36 -8.55
N PHE A 12 -1.51 -3.56 -8.77
CA PHE A 12 -2.79 -4.04 -8.22
C PHE A 12 -4.00 -3.16 -8.63
N THR A 13 -3.96 -2.57 -9.83
CA THR A 13 -4.97 -1.61 -10.28
C THR A 13 -6.33 -2.23 -10.61
N GLU A 14 -6.38 -3.55 -10.68
CA GLU A 14 -7.58 -4.38 -10.73
C GLU A 14 -8.38 -4.37 -9.42
N LEU A 15 -7.79 -3.89 -8.32
CA LEU A 15 -8.44 -3.76 -7.02
C LEU A 15 -8.78 -2.29 -6.68
N PRO A 16 -9.83 -2.05 -5.87
CA PRO A 16 -10.03 -0.77 -5.19
C PRO A 16 -8.77 -0.35 -4.43
N PHE A 17 -8.47 0.95 -4.41
CA PHE A 17 -7.18 1.47 -3.91
C PHE A 17 -6.82 0.95 -2.50
N LEU A 18 -7.77 0.99 -1.57
CA LEU A 18 -7.54 0.55 -0.18
C LEU A 18 -7.30 -0.96 -0.05
N ASP A 19 -7.70 -1.76 -1.03
CA ASP A 19 -7.49 -3.22 -1.04
C ASP A 19 -6.10 -3.59 -1.57
N ARG A 20 -5.41 -2.66 -2.24
CA ARG A 20 -4.06 -2.88 -2.80
C ARG A 20 -2.98 -3.03 -1.74
N PHE A 21 -3.20 -2.50 -0.54
CA PHE A 21 -2.30 -2.68 0.60
C PHE A 21 -2.20 -4.16 0.99
N ALA A 22 -3.35 -4.84 1.11
CA ALA A 22 -3.36 -6.27 1.39
C ALA A 22 -2.70 -7.08 0.26
N ALA A 23 -3.00 -6.73 -1.00
CA ALA A 23 -2.36 -7.38 -2.15
C ALA A 23 -0.82 -7.23 -2.15
N ALA A 24 -0.30 -6.07 -1.74
CA ALA A 24 1.14 -5.86 -1.60
C ALA A 24 1.75 -6.73 -0.49
N ALA A 25 1.12 -6.78 0.68
CA ALA A 25 1.58 -7.61 1.79
C ALA A 25 1.54 -9.11 1.45
N ASP A 26 0.48 -9.58 0.78
CA ASP A 26 0.34 -10.97 0.31
C ASP A 26 1.46 -11.40 -0.65
N HIS A 27 2.03 -10.43 -1.40
CA HIS A 27 3.17 -10.66 -2.29
C HIS A 27 4.54 -10.45 -1.62
N GLY A 28 4.57 -10.27 -0.29
CA GLY A 28 5.79 -10.18 0.51
C GLY A 28 6.45 -8.80 0.53
N PHE A 29 5.76 -7.75 0.07
CA PHE A 29 6.24 -6.39 0.26
C PHE A 29 6.04 -5.97 1.72
N THR A 30 7.02 -5.25 2.26
CA THR A 30 6.94 -4.63 3.59
C THR A 30 6.81 -3.11 3.51
N GLY A 31 6.83 -2.54 2.30
CA GLY A 31 6.69 -1.12 2.06
C GLY A 31 5.84 -0.84 0.82
N VAL A 32 5.14 0.30 0.84
CA VAL A 32 4.33 0.79 -0.28
C VAL A 32 4.64 2.26 -0.57
N GLU A 33 4.53 2.64 -1.84
CA GLU A 33 4.65 4.03 -2.30
C GLU A 33 3.35 4.48 -2.97
N ILE A 34 2.94 5.71 -2.70
CA ILE A 34 1.66 6.30 -3.15
C ILE A 34 1.93 7.67 -3.76
N LEU A 35 1.55 7.91 -5.03
CA LEU A 35 1.71 9.21 -5.67
C LEU A 35 0.51 10.15 -5.40
N VAL A 36 -0.69 9.60 -5.24
CA VAL A 36 -1.94 10.38 -5.12
C VAL A 36 -2.81 9.88 -3.97
N PRO A 37 -2.48 10.20 -2.71
CA PRO A 37 -3.25 9.73 -1.56
C PRO A 37 -4.53 10.55 -1.28
N TYR A 38 -4.73 11.68 -1.95
CA TYR A 38 -5.70 12.72 -1.57
C TYR A 38 -7.18 12.34 -1.75
N GLU A 39 -7.47 11.22 -2.42
CA GLU A 39 -8.85 10.71 -2.57
C GLU A 39 -9.34 9.96 -1.32
N HIS A 40 -8.43 9.61 -0.41
CA HIS A 40 -8.73 8.87 0.81
C HIS A 40 -8.31 9.63 2.05
N ALA A 41 -9.06 9.43 3.15
CA ALA A 41 -8.70 9.99 4.43
C ALA A 41 -7.35 9.39 4.90
N PRO A 42 -6.43 10.20 5.46
CA PRO A 42 -5.17 9.69 6.00
C PRO A 42 -5.36 8.55 7.01
N GLU A 43 -6.46 8.58 7.77
CA GLU A 43 -6.82 7.55 8.74
C GLU A 43 -7.12 6.19 8.09
N ASP A 44 -7.77 6.20 6.92
CA ASP A 44 -8.04 4.96 6.17
C ASP A 44 -6.74 4.33 5.66
N ILE A 45 -5.82 5.16 5.16
CA ILE A 45 -4.49 4.73 4.71
C ILE A 45 -3.70 4.18 5.91
N ALA A 46 -3.65 4.91 7.03
CA ALA A 46 -2.95 4.47 8.23
C ALA A 46 -3.50 3.14 8.77
N ALA A 47 -4.82 2.97 8.76
CA ALA A 47 -5.45 1.71 9.16
C ALA A 47 -5.05 0.55 8.24
N ARG A 48 -4.94 0.78 6.93
CA ARG A 48 -4.50 -0.26 5.98
C ARG A 48 -3.02 -0.59 6.12
N LEU A 49 -2.16 0.39 6.36
CA LEU A 49 -0.74 0.16 6.64
C LEU A 49 -0.57 -0.70 7.90
N ALA A 50 -1.24 -0.33 8.99
CA ALA A 50 -1.16 -1.05 10.26
C ALA A 50 -1.73 -2.47 10.18
N ALA A 51 -2.85 -2.67 9.45
CA ALA A 51 -3.47 -3.99 9.32
C ALA A 51 -2.64 -4.99 8.50
N ASN A 52 -1.70 -4.51 7.69
CA ASN A 52 -0.91 -5.32 6.76
C ASN A 52 0.60 -5.28 7.05
N ASP A 53 1.01 -4.74 8.20
CA ASP A 53 2.42 -4.58 8.59
C ASP A 53 3.28 -3.87 7.53
N LEU A 54 2.71 -2.84 6.89
CA LEU A 54 3.35 -2.08 5.82
C LEU A 54 3.89 -0.72 6.30
N GLU A 55 5.04 -0.33 5.76
CA GLU A 55 5.60 1.02 5.87
C GLU A 55 5.21 1.84 4.61
N CYS A 56 4.75 3.08 4.77
CA CYS A 56 4.64 4.00 3.65
C CYS A 56 6.03 4.62 3.41
N ILE A 57 6.60 4.38 2.23
CA ILE A 57 7.94 4.88 1.84
C ILE A 57 7.79 6.13 0.96
#